data_AF-A0AAD4GUU6-F1
#
_entry.id   AF-A0AAD4GUU6-F1
#
_cell.length_a   1.000
_cell.length_b   1.000
_cell.length_c   1.000
_cell.angle_alpha   90.00
_cell.angle_beta   90.00
_cell.angle_gamma   90.00
#
_symmetry.space_group_name_H-M   'P 1'
#
loop_
_entity.id
_entity.type
_entity.pdbx_description
1 polymer ?
#
loop_
_entity_poly.entity_id
_entity_poly.type
_entity_poly.pdbx_seq_one_letter_code
_entity_poly.pdbx_strand_id
1 'polypeptide(L)'
;MLANYLEQINPDGDFPDVLGSPTIATHGSNLAEQVTPERKQQVYCGVDPQQPDAVPTHLCIAANHHPGLTPEVTLDIDSVGGFVKSLAVAQQGIRWYLTQMPVSDLQSSLHLNPILVQYLDSDGRAHQDISMYLLFPRLYRDNQQSSRLLDQHFKQWMDDILLPIINRCHSGDLVQHYPSSFDHSRLNATARGVEMRSQRVDPVAREQRLFYFLPPEALATVWEQILEVIQRPGYHHFQDLQILIEGKNLKTLTKANTFLDLIEGFHQHWQRVIDESYLSDPFFYDIGKETCLPATFDHPESQPYTLLWRRCCLDAYSQWIHSQQPSDTPRAHQQFYPMSLLQDTGSMTLETRRTSPQRKAGLFYSQFYASVKEIFTAGNTYPFTNSGMETLALDPKLRKTWQTVGGGLSHNPIALNRAYLATKQRCYAALQGSM
;
A
#
# COMPACT_ATOMS: atom_id res chain seq x y z
N MET A 1 31.23 -10.13 -12.39
CA MET A 1 29.77 -10.26 -12.27
C MET A 1 29.43 -10.64 -10.84
N LEU A 2 28.36 -10.09 -10.25
CA LEU A 2 27.90 -10.47 -8.90
C LEU A 2 27.70 -11.99 -8.78
N ALA A 3 27.16 -12.63 -9.82
CA ALA A 3 27.07 -14.09 -9.91
C ALA A 3 28.46 -14.73 -9.73
N ASN A 4 29.45 -14.36 -10.54
CA ASN A 4 30.82 -14.89 -10.41
C ASN A 4 31.44 -14.58 -9.04
N TYR A 5 31.17 -13.41 -8.44
CA TYR A 5 31.63 -13.09 -7.09
C TYR A 5 30.97 -14.01 -6.07
N LEU A 6 29.64 -14.19 -6.14
CA LEU A 6 28.88 -15.12 -5.29
C LEU A 6 29.30 -16.57 -5.47
N GLU A 7 29.58 -17.01 -6.70
CA GLU A 7 30.15 -18.33 -7.01
C GLU A 7 31.57 -18.47 -6.44
N GLN A 8 32.40 -17.42 -6.51
CA GLN A 8 33.74 -17.42 -5.93
C GLN A 8 33.72 -17.41 -4.40
N ILE A 9 32.78 -16.69 -3.77
CA ILE A 9 32.64 -16.60 -2.31
C ILE A 9 31.63 -17.59 -1.73
N ASN A 10 31.11 -18.52 -2.52
CA ASN A 10 30.30 -19.65 -2.05
C ASN A 10 30.49 -20.88 -2.96
N PRO A 11 31.73 -21.30 -3.23
CA PRO A 11 32.01 -22.33 -4.23
C PRO A 11 31.47 -23.71 -3.82
N ASP A 12 31.41 -23.97 -2.51
CA ASP A 12 31.01 -25.25 -1.93
C ASP A 12 29.52 -25.28 -1.53
N GLY A 13 28.79 -24.16 -1.67
CA GLY A 13 27.39 -24.07 -1.25
C GLY A 13 27.19 -24.12 0.28
N ASP A 14 28.21 -23.74 1.04
CA ASP A 14 28.26 -23.83 2.51
C ASP A 14 27.16 -23.05 3.23
N PHE A 15 26.54 -22.08 2.54
CA PHE A 15 25.39 -21.38 3.08
C PHE A 15 24.15 -22.26 3.01
N PRO A 16 23.53 -22.57 4.17
CA PRO A 16 22.35 -23.41 4.18
C PRO A 16 21.20 -22.75 3.42
N ASP A 17 20.49 -23.52 2.59
CA ASP A 17 19.22 -23.09 2.02
C ASP A 17 18.16 -23.01 3.12
N VAL A 18 18.09 -21.82 3.72
CA VAL A 18 17.07 -21.52 4.71
C VAL A 18 15.72 -21.38 4.02
N LEU A 19 15.64 -20.78 2.82
CA LEU A 19 14.38 -20.37 2.22
C LEU A 19 13.56 -21.53 1.67
N GLY A 20 14.21 -22.48 0.99
CA GLY A 20 13.59 -23.71 0.47
C GLY A 20 13.25 -24.74 1.55
N SER A 21 13.76 -24.59 2.77
CA SER A 21 13.43 -25.49 3.87
C SER A 21 11.94 -25.36 4.29
N PRO A 22 11.18 -26.47 4.38
CA PRO A 22 9.77 -26.45 4.79
C PRO A 22 9.58 -26.26 6.31
N THR A 23 10.67 -26.16 7.06
CA THR A 23 10.65 -26.07 8.53
C THR A 23 11.42 -24.85 9.03
N ILE A 24 11.15 -24.47 10.29
CA ILE A 24 11.98 -23.51 11.02
C ILE A 24 13.23 -24.24 11.52
N ALA A 25 14.39 -23.62 11.34
CA ALA A 25 15.63 -24.14 11.87
C ALA A 25 15.58 -24.25 13.41
N THR A 26 16.04 -25.38 13.92
CA THR A 26 16.10 -25.63 15.37
C THR A 26 17.51 -25.39 15.88
N HIS A 27 17.70 -25.36 17.21
CA HIS A 27 19.04 -25.37 17.79
C HIS A 27 19.88 -26.56 17.28
N GLY A 28 19.25 -27.73 17.08
CA GLY A 28 19.91 -28.91 16.52
C GLY A 28 20.32 -28.76 15.05
N SER A 29 19.74 -27.79 14.32
CA SER A 29 20.15 -27.49 12.95
C SER A 29 21.53 -26.82 12.90
N ASN A 30 22.00 -26.24 14.01
CA ASN A 30 23.32 -25.64 14.17
C ASN A 30 23.72 -24.61 13.08
N LEU A 31 22.76 -23.89 12.50
CA LEU A 31 23.01 -22.96 11.38
C LEU A 31 24.06 -21.89 11.71
N ALA A 32 24.15 -21.48 12.99
CA ALA A 32 25.11 -20.47 13.42
C ALA A 32 26.56 -20.94 13.28
N GLU A 33 26.83 -22.23 13.48
CA GLU A 33 28.18 -22.81 13.36
C GLU A 33 28.47 -23.38 11.97
N GLN A 34 27.44 -23.57 11.13
CA GLN A 34 27.62 -24.01 9.74
C GLN A 34 28.42 -23.00 8.90
N VAL A 35 28.37 -21.72 9.25
CA VAL A 35 29.10 -20.65 8.56
C VAL A 35 29.88 -19.83 9.59
N THR A 36 31.20 -19.76 9.43
CA THR A 36 32.10 -19.04 10.35
C THR A 36 31.78 -17.53 10.39
N PRO A 37 32.09 -16.82 11.50
CA PRO A 37 31.92 -15.37 11.59
C PRO A 37 32.63 -14.62 10.46
N GLU A 38 33.86 -15.01 10.14
CA GLU A 38 34.68 -14.41 9.07
C GLU A 38 34.01 -14.60 7.71
N ARG A 39 33.43 -15.79 7.47
CA ARG A 39 32.71 -16.08 6.24
C ARG A 39 31.41 -15.28 6.12
N LYS A 40 30.66 -15.12 7.21
CA LYS A 40 29.49 -14.22 7.25
C LYS A 40 29.89 -12.79 6.92
N GLN A 41 30.99 -12.30 7.50
CA GLN A 41 31.50 -10.96 7.24
C GLN A 41 31.94 -10.79 5.77
N GLN A 42 32.57 -11.81 5.18
CA GLN A 42 32.94 -11.79 3.76
C GLN A 42 31.72 -11.70 2.83
N VAL A 43 30.69 -12.50 3.07
CA VAL A 43 29.49 -12.50 2.22
C VAL A 43 28.65 -11.24 2.41
N TYR A 44 28.39 -10.83 3.66
CA TYR A 44 27.49 -9.70 3.94
C TYR A 44 28.17 -8.33 3.91
N CYS A 45 29.49 -8.27 4.03
CA CYS A 45 30.21 -6.99 4.08
C CYS A 45 31.33 -6.87 3.04
N GLY A 46 31.62 -7.92 2.27
CA GLY A 46 32.69 -7.92 1.26
C GLY A 46 34.10 -7.92 1.85
N VAL A 47 34.26 -8.17 3.16
CA VAL A 47 35.55 -8.16 3.87
C VAL A 47 36.26 -9.48 3.65
N ASP A 48 37.44 -9.46 3.03
CA ASP A 48 38.24 -10.67 2.86
C ASP A 48 38.88 -11.06 4.22
N PRO A 49 38.61 -12.27 4.76
CA PRO A 49 39.23 -12.74 5.99
C PRO A 49 40.77 -12.78 5.93
N GLN A 50 41.34 -12.92 4.73
CA GLN A 50 42.79 -12.93 4.52
C GLN A 50 43.38 -11.52 4.45
N GLN A 51 42.54 -10.50 4.24
CA GLN A 51 42.93 -9.10 4.12
C GLN A 51 41.92 -8.18 4.82
N PRO A 52 41.78 -8.27 6.15
CA PRO A 52 40.71 -7.58 6.89
C PRO A 52 40.80 -6.05 6.85
N ASP A 53 42.01 -5.51 6.65
CA ASP A 53 42.27 -4.06 6.55
C ASP A 53 42.12 -3.54 5.11
N ALA A 54 41.93 -4.42 4.12
CA ALA A 54 41.70 -4.01 2.75
C ALA A 54 40.29 -3.41 2.59
N VAL A 55 40.15 -2.50 1.63
CA VAL A 55 38.84 -1.98 1.26
C VAL A 55 37.96 -3.15 0.81
N PRO A 56 36.75 -3.33 1.38
CA PRO A 56 35.88 -4.43 1.01
C PRO A 56 35.63 -4.48 -0.49
N THR A 57 35.55 -5.70 -1.02
CA THR A 57 35.23 -5.90 -2.44
C THR A 57 33.81 -5.39 -2.67
N HIS A 58 33.68 -4.36 -3.51
CA HIS A 58 32.40 -3.79 -3.88
C HIS A 58 32.13 -4.02 -5.36
N LEU A 59 30.86 -4.20 -5.70
CA LEU A 59 30.45 -4.27 -7.10
C LEU A 59 30.53 -2.88 -7.72
N CYS A 60 31.58 -2.65 -8.51
CA CYS A 60 31.68 -1.45 -9.33
C CYS A 60 30.68 -1.53 -10.48
N ILE A 61 29.54 -0.85 -10.33
CA ILE A 61 28.49 -0.83 -11.37
C ILE A 61 28.95 -0.06 -12.61
N ALA A 62 29.87 0.89 -12.46
CA ALA A 62 30.48 1.58 -13.59
C ALA A 62 31.26 0.61 -14.50
N ALA A 63 32.00 -0.34 -13.91
CA ALA A 63 32.75 -1.37 -14.64
C ALA A 63 31.87 -2.50 -15.21
N ASN A 64 30.64 -2.67 -14.70
CA ASN A 64 29.69 -3.70 -15.14
C ASN A 64 28.51 -3.13 -15.98
N HIS A 65 28.67 -1.95 -16.57
CA HIS A 65 27.67 -1.38 -17.46
C HIS A 65 27.67 -2.15 -18.80
N HIS A 66 26.53 -2.75 -19.17
CA HIS A 66 26.33 -3.37 -20.47
C HIS A 66 25.54 -2.41 -21.39
N PRO A 67 26.19 -1.72 -22.35
CA PRO A 67 25.54 -0.71 -23.19
C PRO A 67 24.70 -1.28 -24.35
N GLY A 68 24.45 -2.58 -24.40
CA GLY A 68 23.91 -3.26 -25.59
C GLY A 68 22.39 -3.17 -25.80
N LEU A 69 21.62 -2.82 -24.76
CA LEU A 69 20.16 -2.82 -24.82
C LEU A 69 19.63 -1.41 -24.62
N THR A 70 18.81 -0.95 -25.57
CA THR A 70 18.09 0.32 -25.44
C THR A 70 16.89 0.12 -24.52
N PRO A 71 16.84 0.78 -23.36
CA PRO A 71 15.69 0.66 -22.48
C PRO A 71 14.46 1.32 -23.09
N GLU A 72 13.32 0.69 -22.87
CA GLU A 72 12.00 1.25 -23.11
C GLU A 72 11.52 2.01 -21.88
N VAL A 73 10.81 3.11 -22.13
CA VAL A 73 10.21 3.92 -21.08
C VAL A 73 8.71 3.87 -21.24
N THR A 74 8.02 3.51 -20.17
CA THR A 74 6.57 3.61 -20.09
C THR A 74 6.18 4.54 -18.96
N LEU A 75 5.02 5.17 -19.10
CA LEU A 75 4.40 6.04 -18.13
C LEU A 75 3.06 5.45 -17.71
N ASP A 76 2.65 5.72 -16.49
CA ASP A 76 1.36 5.28 -15.95
C ASP A 76 0.86 6.27 -14.90
N ILE A 77 -0.43 6.20 -14.57
CA ILE A 77 -1.00 6.78 -13.36
C ILE A 77 -1.27 5.60 -12.43
N ASP A 78 -0.59 5.54 -11.29
CA ASP A 78 -0.78 4.46 -10.31
C ASP A 78 -2.03 4.71 -9.47
N SER A 79 -2.18 5.97 -9.06
CA SER A 79 -3.32 6.43 -8.28
C SER A 79 -3.68 7.89 -8.57
N VAL A 80 -4.92 8.24 -8.26
CA VAL A 80 -5.47 9.59 -8.39
C VAL A 80 -6.41 9.86 -7.23
N GLY A 81 -6.50 11.10 -6.74
CA GLY A 81 -7.46 11.39 -5.69
C GLY A 81 -7.58 12.86 -5.33
N GLY A 82 -8.67 13.18 -4.64
CA GLY A 82 -8.95 14.54 -4.18
C GLY A 82 -10.41 14.72 -3.75
N PHE A 83 -10.73 15.95 -3.34
CA PHE A 83 -12.04 16.27 -2.81
C PHE A 83 -13.05 16.56 -3.92
N VAL A 84 -14.31 16.23 -3.65
CA VAL A 84 -15.43 16.48 -4.57
C VAL A 84 -16.57 17.18 -3.84
N LYS A 85 -17.38 17.92 -4.62
CA LYS A 85 -18.43 18.80 -4.10
C LYS A 85 -19.79 18.12 -3.97
N SER A 86 -19.97 16.95 -4.58
CA SER A 86 -21.24 16.22 -4.62
C SER A 86 -21.06 14.74 -4.91
N LEU A 87 -22.04 13.92 -4.46
CA LEU A 87 -22.16 12.52 -4.85
C LEU A 87 -22.42 12.35 -6.36
N ALA A 88 -22.96 13.39 -7.02
CA ALA A 88 -23.19 13.43 -8.46
C ALA A 88 -21.90 13.31 -9.30
N VAL A 89 -20.73 13.38 -8.68
CA VAL A 89 -19.46 13.04 -9.35
C VAL A 89 -19.48 11.62 -9.95
N ALA A 90 -20.23 10.68 -9.37
CA ALA A 90 -20.28 9.29 -9.80
C ALA A 90 -21.31 9.08 -10.93
N GLN A 91 -20.88 9.22 -12.19
CA GLN A 91 -21.76 9.15 -13.37
C GLN A 91 -22.44 7.77 -13.55
N GLN A 92 -21.85 6.71 -13.02
CA GLN A 92 -22.37 5.35 -13.14
C GLN A 92 -23.07 4.84 -11.87
N GLY A 93 -23.34 5.73 -10.92
CA GLY A 93 -23.89 5.35 -9.62
C GLY A 93 -22.83 4.87 -8.62
N ILE A 94 -23.27 4.52 -7.42
CA ILE A 94 -22.41 4.18 -6.28
C ILE A 94 -22.75 2.78 -5.78
N ARG A 95 -21.73 1.92 -5.60
CA ARG A 95 -21.88 0.70 -4.80
C ARG A 95 -21.63 1.03 -3.34
N TRP A 96 -22.72 1.13 -2.59
CA TRP A 96 -22.70 1.58 -1.21
C TRP A 96 -22.69 0.39 -0.23
N TYR A 97 -21.73 0.39 0.69
CA TYR A 97 -21.66 -0.56 1.81
C TYR A 97 -22.29 0.07 3.07
N LEU A 98 -23.31 -0.56 3.65
CA LEU A 98 -24.04 0.00 4.79
C LEU A 98 -23.38 -0.25 6.15
N THR A 99 -22.49 -1.21 6.24
CA THR A 99 -21.66 -1.41 7.42
C THR A 99 -20.41 -0.58 7.28
N GLN A 100 -20.08 0.20 8.32
CA GLN A 100 -18.76 0.84 8.38
C GLN A 100 -17.70 -0.23 8.17
N MET A 101 -16.77 0.02 7.25
CA MET A 101 -15.66 -0.90 7.07
C MET A 101 -14.94 -1.05 8.42
N PRO A 102 -14.79 -2.29 8.94
CA PRO A 102 -14.12 -2.49 10.22
C PRO A 102 -12.67 -2.00 10.19
N VAL A 103 -12.11 -1.96 8.97
CA VAL A 103 -10.76 -1.57 8.60
C VAL A 103 -10.83 -0.53 7.49
N SER A 104 -10.15 0.60 7.68
CA SER A 104 -9.98 1.59 6.61
C SER A 104 -8.94 1.10 5.61
N ASP A 105 -9.23 1.21 4.33
CA ASP A 105 -8.28 0.99 3.23
C ASP A 105 -7.42 2.23 2.92
N LEU A 106 -7.78 3.40 3.48
CA LEU A 106 -6.87 4.54 3.59
C LEU A 106 -5.79 4.27 4.67
N GLN A 107 -4.75 3.54 4.28
CA GLN A 107 -3.67 3.09 5.18
C GLN A 107 -2.38 3.91 5.08
N SER A 108 -2.28 4.83 4.12
CA SER A 108 -1.10 5.65 3.87
C SER A 108 -1.44 7.15 3.82
N SER A 109 -0.46 7.99 4.14
CA SER A 109 -0.59 9.43 3.94
C SER A 109 -0.86 9.71 2.47
N LEU A 110 -1.90 10.51 2.19
CA LEU A 110 -2.20 10.98 0.83
C LEU A 110 -1.34 12.19 0.43
N HIS A 111 -0.37 12.60 1.25
CA HIS A 111 0.45 13.82 1.09
C HIS A 111 -0.34 15.14 0.93
N LEU A 112 -1.66 15.08 1.14
CA LEU A 112 -2.58 16.21 1.21
C LEU A 112 -2.23 17.11 2.40
N ASN A 113 -2.75 18.34 2.41
CA ASN A 113 -2.75 19.12 3.64
C ASN A 113 -3.41 18.27 4.74
N PRO A 114 -2.74 18.07 5.90
CA PRO A 114 -3.22 17.15 6.89
C PRO A 114 -4.58 17.60 7.39
N ILE A 115 -5.61 16.81 7.08
CA ILE A 115 -6.76 16.67 7.94
C ILE A 115 -6.35 15.57 8.90
N LEU A 116 -6.30 15.85 10.20
CA LEU A 116 -5.83 14.87 11.18
C LEU A 116 -6.76 13.66 11.17
N VAL A 117 -6.30 12.56 10.59
CA VAL A 117 -6.93 11.25 10.69
C VAL A 117 -5.77 10.27 10.83
N GLN A 118 -5.58 9.73 12.03
CA GLN A 118 -4.57 8.70 12.30
C GLN A 118 -5.23 7.33 12.20
N TYR A 119 -4.59 6.38 11.52
CA TYR A 119 -5.03 5.01 11.40
C TYR A 119 -3.84 4.05 11.21
N LEU A 120 -3.95 2.84 11.77
CA LEU A 120 -3.04 1.71 11.62
C LEU A 120 -3.87 0.41 11.68
N ASP A 121 -3.90 -0.40 10.60
CA ASP A 121 -4.24 -1.83 10.68
C ASP A 121 -3.92 -2.62 9.38
N SER A 122 -4.05 -3.95 9.47
CA SER A 122 -3.34 -5.01 8.74
C SER A 122 -4.12 -5.87 7.73
N ASP A 123 -5.30 -5.50 7.24
CA ASP A 123 -6.04 -6.36 6.29
C ASP A 123 -6.46 -5.64 5.00
N GLY A 124 -5.50 -5.50 4.09
CA GLY A 124 -5.69 -4.92 2.77
C GLY A 124 -6.51 -5.83 1.84
N ARG A 125 -7.80 -5.50 1.64
CA ARG A 125 -8.58 -5.88 0.43
C ARG A 125 -9.74 -4.93 0.14
N ALA A 126 -9.79 -4.46 -1.10
CA ALA A 126 -10.90 -4.52 -2.08
C ALA A 126 -10.78 -3.33 -3.04
N HIS A 127 -10.69 -3.51 -4.36
CA HIS A 127 -10.83 -2.39 -5.30
C HIS A 127 -11.81 -2.73 -6.42
N GLN A 128 -12.88 -1.94 -6.47
CA GLN A 128 -13.34 -1.34 -7.72
C GLN A 128 -12.39 -0.16 -8.02
N ASP A 129 -12.28 0.25 -9.27
CA ASP A 129 -11.21 1.17 -9.72
C ASP A 129 -11.23 2.55 -9.04
N ILE A 130 -12.35 2.94 -8.40
CA ILE A 130 -12.53 4.19 -7.66
C ILE A 130 -13.31 3.94 -6.35
N SER A 131 -12.74 4.39 -5.23
CA SER A 131 -13.35 4.43 -3.90
C SER A 131 -13.83 5.84 -3.57
N MET A 132 -14.89 5.94 -2.77
CA MET A 132 -15.46 7.20 -2.27
C MET A 132 -15.62 7.13 -0.75
N TYR A 133 -15.15 8.17 -0.07
CA TYR A 133 -15.18 8.28 1.39
C TYR A 133 -15.93 9.53 1.82
N LEU A 134 -16.81 9.38 2.81
CA LEU A 134 -17.40 10.48 3.55
C LEU A 134 -16.57 10.77 4.79
N LEU A 135 -16.05 11.99 4.88
CA LEU A 135 -15.23 12.45 5.98
C LEU A 135 -16.05 13.40 6.87
N PHE A 136 -15.97 13.19 8.19
CA PHE A 136 -16.75 13.93 9.19
C PHE A 136 -15.82 14.71 10.14
N PRO A 137 -15.26 15.88 9.72
CA PRO A 137 -14.24 16.60 10.48
C PRO A 137 -14.65 16.96 11.91
N ARG A 138 -15.92 17.29 12.14
CA ARG A 138 -16.44 17.68 13.47
C ARG A 138 -16.62 16.51 14.44
N LEU A 139 -16.48 15.27 13.97
CA LEU A 139 -16.51 14.06 14.79
C LEU A 139 -15.11 13.54 15.12
N TYR A 140 -14.06 14.27 14.70
CA TYR A 140 -12.68 13.94 15.01
C TYR A 140 -12.41 13.93 16.53
N ARG A 141 -11.55 13.00 16.95
CA ARG A 141 -11.17 12.77 18.35
C ARG A 141 -9.71 12.34 18.45
N ASP A 142 -8.90 13.12 19.15
CA ASP A 142 -7.47 12.86 19.32
C ASP A 142 -7.13 11.48 19.91
N ASN A 143 -7.98 10.98 20.81
CA ASN A 143 -7.74 9.72 21.49
C ASN A 143 -8.22 8.49 20.71
N GLN A 144 -8.86 8.68 19.54
CA GLN A 144 -9.42 7.59 18.77
C GLN A 144 -8.38 7.01 17.81
N GLN A 145 -8.11 5.71 17.92
CA GLN A 145 -7.11 5.00 17.11
C GLN A 145 -7.67 4.44 15.78
N SER A 146 -8.94 4.73 15.48
CA SER A 146 -9.66 4.23 14.30
C SER A 146 -10.33 5.38 13.56
N SER A 147 -10.42 5.29 12.24
CA SER A 147 -11.17 6.24 11.41
C SER A 147 -12.69 6.00 11.41
N ARG A 148 -13.17 4.96 12.11
CA ARG A 148 -14.60 4.65 12.22
C ARG A 148 -15.35 5.67 13.08
N LEU A 149 -16.57 6.00 12.68
CA LEU A 149 -17.50 6.68 13.57
C LEU A 149 -17.91 5.74 14.71
N LEU A 150 -18.18 6.30 15.90
CA LEU A 150 -18.87 5.54 16.94
C LEU A 150 -20.20 5.02 16.40
N ASP A 151 -20.59 3.82 16.85
CA ASP A 151 -21.88 3.21 16.51
C ASP A 151 -23.06 4.16 16.74
N GLN A 152 -23.04 4.96 17.81
CA GLN A 152 -24.11 5.94 18.07
C GLN A 152 -24.23 7.01 16.97
N HIS A 153 -23.10 7.55 16.50
CA HIS A 153 -23.10 8.60 15.47
C HIS A 153 -23.36 8.00 14.09
N PHE A 154 -22.84 6.81 13.83
CA PHE A 154 -23.13 6.13 12.57
C PHE A 154 -24.59 5.68 12.49
N LYS A 155 -25.16 5.20 13.60
CA LYS A 155 -26.60 4.93 13.69
C LYS A 155 -27.40 6.19 13.40
N GLN A 156 -27.07 7.31 14.03
CA GLN A 156 -27.73 8.59 13.79
C GLN A 156 -27.61 9.02 12.32
N TRP A 157 -26.41 8.94 11.74
CA TRP A 157 -26.15 9.23 10.33
C TRP A 157 -27.02 8.38 9.39
N MET A 158 -27.10 7.07 9.66
CA MET A 158 -27.84 6.12 8.83
C MET A 158 -29.35 6.30 8.95
N ASP A 159 -29.85 6.29 10.18
CA ASP A 159 -31.29 6.21 10.48
C ASP A 159 -31.99 7.56 10.37
N ASP A 160 -31.31 8.66 10.71
CA ASP A 160 -31.93 9.98 10.73
C ASP A 160 -31.69 10.78 9.45
N ILE A 161 -30.59 10.49 8.73
CA ILE A 161 -30.14 11.28 7.57
C ILE A 161 -30.17 10.44 6.28
N LEU A 162 -29.25 9.50 6.14
CA LEU A 162 -28.95 8.89 4.85
C LEU A 162 -30.10 8.01 4.31
N LEU A 163 -30.57 7.04 5.09
CA LEU A 163 -31.65 6.15 4.65
C LEU A 163 -32.97 6.91 4.40
N PRO A 164 -33.42 7.84 5.26
CA PRO A 164 -34.62 8.63 4.97
C PRO A 164 -34.50 9.47 3.69
N ILE A 165 -33.33 10.03 3.40
CA ILE A 165 -33.10 10.81 2.17
C ILE A 165 -33.15 9.89 0.95
N ILE A 166 -32.44 8.76 0.97
CA ILE A 166 -32.46 7.78 -0.12
C ILE A 166 -33.90 7.31 -0.41
N ASN A 167 -34.68 7.00 0.63
CA ASN A 167 -36.08 6.58 0.50
C ASN A 167 -36.99 7.65 -0.14
N ARG A 168 -36.68 8.94 0.02
CA ARG A 168 -37.44 10.03 -0.62
C ARG A 168 -36.99 10.31 -2.05
N CYS A 169 -35.72 10.09 -2.35
CA CYS A 169 -35.12 10.43 -3.64
C CYS A 169 -35.28 9.34 -4.70
N HIS A 170 -35.58 8.11 -4.29
CA HIS A 170 -35.70 6.97 -5.20
C HIS A 170 -37.09 6.33 -5.16
N SER A 171 -37.41 5.56 -6.20
CA SER A 171 -38.70 4.89 -6.35
C SER A 171 -38.83 3.68 -5.41
N GLY A 172 -40.08 3.34 -5.07
CA GLY A 172 -40.41 2.23 -4.16
C GLY A 172 -39.85 0.87 -4.59
N ASP A 173 -39.80 0.61 -5.90
CA ASP A 173 -39.27 -0.63 -6.48
C ASP A 173 -37.76 -0.79 -6.26
N LEU A 174 -37.02 0.31 -6.14
CA LEU A 174 -35.61 0.28 -5.80
C LEU A 174 -35.41 0.14 -4.29
N VAL A 175 -36.04 1.02 -3.51
CA VAL A 175 -35.74 1.15 -2.07
C VAL A 175 -36.29 0.00 -1.24
N GLN A 176 -37.25 -0.77 -1.74
CA GLN A 176 -37.71 -2.02 -1.10
C GLN A 176 -36.59 -3.05 -0.91
N HIS A 177 -35.51 -2.94 -1.69
CA HIS A 177 -34.36 -3.83 -1.58
C HIS A 177 -33.34 -3.34 -0.54
N TYR A 178 -33.46 -2.12 -0.02
CA TYR A 178 -32.52 -1.56 0.95
C TYR A 178 -32.91 -1.94 2.37
N PRO A 179 -31.94 -2.06 3.30
CA PRO A 179 -32.27 -2.25 4.69
C PRO A 179 -32.96 -1.01 5.25
N SER A 180 -33.86 -1.25 6.20
CA SER A 180 -34.69 -0.23 6.83
C SER A 180 -33.97 0.60 7.90
N SER A 181 -32.81 0.15 8.39
CA SER A 181 -32.05 0.82 9.44
C SER A 181 -30.60 0.34 9.52
N PHE A 182 -29.79 1.06 10.30
CA PHE A 182 -28.47 0.65 10.75
C PHE A 182 -28.48 -0.74 11.39
N ASP A 183 -29.42 -1.02 12.30
CA ASP A 183 -29.48 -2.31 12.99
C ASP A 183 -29.84 -3.44 12.03
N HIS A 184 -30.76 -3.22 11.09
CA HIS A 184 -31.09 -4.19 10.04
C HIS A 184 -29.85 -4.47 9.16
N SER A 185 -29.13 -3.42 8.75
CA SER A 185 -27.90 -3.55 7.95
C SER A 185 -26.83 -4.39 8.66
N ARG A 186 -26.59 -4.10 9.95
CA ARG A 186 -25.61 -4.81 10.77
C ARG A 186 -25.98 -6.28 10.93
N LEU A 187 -27.26 -6.57 11.21
CA LEU A 187 -27.72 -7.96 11.38
C LEU A 187 -27.58 -8.75 10.08
N ASN A 188 -27.98 -8.17 8.94
CA ASN A 188 -27.84 -8.80 7.62
C ASN A 188 -26.36 -9.13 7.31
N ALA A 189 -25.44 -8.21 7.60
CA ALA A 189 -24.02 -8.43 7.37
C ALA A 189 -23.48 -9.63 8.19
N THR A 190 -24.01 -9.85 9.39
CA THR A 190 -23.57 -10.97 10.24
C THR A 190 -24.34 -12.28 10.02
N ALA A 191 -25.47 -12.25 9.32
CA ALA A 191 -26.39 -13.37 9.18
C ALA A 191 -25.69 -14.66 8.77
N ARG A 192 -24.88 -14.65 7.71
CA ARG A 192 -24.13 -15.85 7.28
C ARG A 192 -23.13 -16.36 8.30
N GLY A 193 -22.48 -15.48 9.06
CA GLY A 193 -21.46 -15.88 10.05
C GLY A 193 -22.05 -16.33 11.39
N VAL A 194 -23.28 -15.90 11.70
CA VAL A 194 -23.97 -16.15 12.97
C VAL A 194 -25.04 -17.23 12.83
N GLU A 195 -25.94 -17.12 11.85
CA GLU A 195 -27.09 -18.00 11.66
C GLU A 195 -26.69 -19.36 11.08
N MET A 196 -25.67 -19.39 10.23
CA MET A 196 -25.17 -20.64 9.62
C MET A 196 -24.12 -21.36 10.48
N ARG A 197 -23.80 -20.82 11.66
CA ARG A 197 -22.74 -21.38 12.51
C ARG A 197 -23.15 -22.74 13.05
N SER A 198 -22.47 -23.78 12.61
CA SER A 198 -22.71 -25.16 13.05
C SER A 198 -21.56 -25.74 13.91
N GLN A 199 -20.40 -25.08 13.93
CA GLN A 199 -19.20 -25.52 14.66
C GLN A 199 -18.55 -24.40 15.48
N ARG A 200 -17.73 -24.77 16.49
CA ARG A 200 -17.00 -23.82 17.36
C ARG A 200 -15.94 -23.00 16.63
N VAL A 201 -15.40 -23.53 15.53
CA VAL A 201 -14.45 -22.85 14.64
C VAL A 201 -14.97 -23.08 13.23
N ASP A 202 -15.57 -22.05 12.65
CA ASP A 202 -16.13 -22.08 11.30
C ASP A 202 -15.20 -21.26 10.38
N PRO A 203 -14.79 -21.76 9.21
CA PRO A 203 -13.97 -21.00 8.25
C PRO A 203 -14.70 -19.80 7.64
N VAL A 204 -16.00 -19.63 7.91
CA VAL A 204 -16.81 -18.55 7.37
C VAL A 204 -16.51 -17.22 8.09
N ALA A 205 -16.27 -16.17 7.30
CA ALA A 205 -16.11 -14.81 7.82
C ALA A 205 -17.31 -14.42 8.69
N ARG A 206 -17.06 -13.79 9.84
CA ARG A 206 -18.12 -13.41 10.79
C ARG A 206 -19.07 -12.34 10.24
N GLU A 207 -18.60 -11.53 9.29
CA GLU A 207 -19.34 -10.44 8.68
C GLU A 207 -19.14 -10.46 7.17
N GLN A 208 -20.22 -10.26 6.42
CA GLN A 208 -20.26 -10.14 4.97
C GLN A 208 -20.27 -8.68 4.56
N ARG A 209 -19.49 -8.36 3.52
CA ARG A 209 -19.55 -7.04 2.86
C ARG A 209 -20.74 -7.00 1.91
N LEU A 210 -21.91 -6.68 2.43
CA LEU A 210 -23.11 -6.44 1.62
C LEU A 210 -23.05 -5.02 1.05
N PHE A 211 -23.35 -4.89 -0.25
CA PHE A 211 -23.46 -3.61 -0.93
C PHE A 211 -24.78 -3.48 -1.68
N TYR A 212 -25.22 -2.25 -1.87
CA TYR A 212 -26.42 -1.88 -2.59
C TYR A 212 -26.06 -0.79 -3.59
N PHE A 213 -26.70 -0.82 -4.75
CA PHE A 213 -26.39 0.10 -5.84
C PHE A 213 -27.28 1.34 -5.75
N LEU A 214 -26.69 2.52 -5.63
CA LEU A 214 -27.37 3.81 -5.73
C LEU A 214 -27.26 4.34 -7.16
N PRO A 215 -28.39 4.45 -7.90
CA PRO A 215 -28.40 4.96 -9.28
C PRO A 215 -27.99 6.45 -9.36
N PRO A 216 -27.36 6.87 -10.46
CA PRO A 216 -26.80 8.21 -10.59
C PRO A 216 -27.84 9.33 -10.61
N GLU A 217 -29.08 9.05 -11.05
CA GLU A 217 -30.10 10.06 -11.39
C GLU A 217 -30.49 10.95 -10.20
N ALA A 218 -30.42 10.42 -8.98
CA ALA A 218 -30.81 11.14 -7.77
C ALA A 218 -29.61 11.54 -6.88
N LEU A 219 -28.37 11.24 -7.25
CA LEU A 219 -27.20 11.47 -6.39
C LEU A 219 -27.00 12.96 -6.06
N ALA A 220 -27.27 13.86 -7.01
CA ALA A 220 -27.23 15.30 -6.78
C ALA A 220 -28.23 15.72 -5.69
N THR A 221 -29.50 15.32 -5.86
CA THR A 221 -30.58 15.62 -4.92
C THR A 221 -30.39 14.97 -3.55
N VAL A 222 -29.87 13.74 -3.50
CA VAL A 222 -29.50 13.07 -2.24
C VAL A 222 -28.46 13.91 -1.51
N TRP A 223 -27.42 14.37 -2.20
CA TRP A 223 -26.37 15.19 -1.58
C TRP A 223 -26.89 16.55 -1.10
N GLU A 224 -27.69 17.24 -1.90
CA GLU A 224 -28.33 18.51 -1.50
C GLU A 224 -29.17 18.36 -0.23
N GLN A 225 -30.01 17.33 -0.17
CA GLN A 225 -30.83 17.06 1.03
C GLN A 225 -29.97 16.70 2.26
N ILE A 226 -28.84 16.01 2.08
CA ILE A 226 -27.90 15.74 3.17
C ILE A 226 -27.40 17.08 3.73
N LEU A 227 -26.93 17.97 2.86
CA LEU A 227 -26.41 19.27 3.24
C LEU A 227 -27.46 20.14 3.93
N GLU A 228 -28.73 20.05 3.55
CA GLU A 228 -29.83 20.72 4.26
C GLU A 228 -30.10 20.14 5.65
N VAL A 229 -30.11 18.81 5.79
CA VAL A 229 -30.43 18.15 7.06
C VAL A 229 -29.38 18.42 8.12
N ILE A 230 -28.09 18.42 7.75
CA ILE A 230 -26.99 18.70 8.70
C ILE A 230 -26.98 20.14 9.23
N GLN A 231 -27.79 21.06 8.66
CA GLN A 231 -27.99 22.41 9.22
C GLN A 231 -29.02 22.44 10.36
N ARG A 232 -29.86 21.40 10.48
CA ARG A 232 -30.95 21.38 11.47
C ARG A 232 -30.41 21.12 12.89
N PRO A 233 -31.10 21.63 13.94
CA PRO A 233 -30.76 21.32 15.31
C PRO A 233 -30.68 19.81 15.56
N GLY A 234 -29.62 19.37 16.23
CA GLY A 234 -29.36 17.94 16.50
C GLY A 234 -28.35 17.29 15.56
N TYR A 235 -28.01 17.90 14.42
CA TYR A 235 -27.09 17.33 13.42
C TYR A 235 -25.85 18.19 13.12
N HIS A 236 -25.61 19.26 13.90
CA HIS A 236 -24.48 20.17 13.68
C HIS A 236 -23.10 19.52 13.78
N HIS A 237 -23.00 18.36 14.42
CA HIS A 237 -21.77 17.57 14.48
C HIS A 237 -21.47 16.84 13.17
N PHE A 238 -22.41 16.79 12.22
CA PHE A 238 -22.18 16.31 10.84
C PHE A 238 -21.89 17.46 9.85
N GLN A 239 -21.83 18.71 10.31
CA GLN A 239 -21.41 19.84 9.45
C GLN A 239 -19.95 19.71 9.03
N ASP A 240 -19.60 20.42 7.97
CA ASP A 240 -18.31 20.36 7.27
C ASP A 240 -18.00 18.97 6.70
N LEU A 241 -19.04 18.18 6.42
CA LEU A 241 -18.94 16.90 5.71
C LEU A 241 -18.22 17.10 4.38
N GLN A 242 -17.23 16.24 4.12
CA GLN A 242 -16.43 16.26 2.90
C GLN A 242 -16.49 14.91 2.20
N ILE A 243 -16.39 14.93 0.88
CA ILE A 243 -16.27 13.72 0.06
C ILE A 243 -14.85 13.67 -0.51
N LEU A 244 -14.17 12.55 -0.28
CA LEU A 244 -12.88 12.21 -0.88
C LEU A 244 -13.09 11.07 -1.87
N ILE A 245 -12.53 11.20 -3.08
CA ILE A 245 -12.44 10.09 -4.02
C ILE A 245 -10.98 9.67 -4.20
N GLU A 246 -10.78 8.38 -4.44
CA GLU A 246 -9.47 7.79 -4.66
C GLU A 246 -9.59 6.69 -5.71
N GLY A 247 -8.84 6.79 -6.80
CA GLY A 247 -8.59 5.67 -7.71
C GLY A 247 -7.21 5.07 -7.44
N LYS A 248 -7.12 3.75 -7.33
CA LYS A 248 -5.84 3.04 -7.17
C LYS A 248 -5.78 1.82 -8.08
N ASN A 249 -4.58 1.27 -8.21
CA ASN A 249 -4.27 0.14 -9.09
C ASN A 249 -4.53 0.49 -10.56
N LEU A 250 -4.34 1.76 -10.92
CA LEU A 250 -4.55 2.27 -12.28
C LEU A 250 -3.33 2.04 -13.17
N LYS A 251 -2.19 1.62 -12.61
CA LYS A 251 -0.91 1.43 -13.29
C LYS A 251 -1.01 0.61 -14.58
N THR A 252 -1.59 -0.59 -14.52
CA THR A 252 -1.70 -1.46 -15.71
C THR A 252 -2.79 -1.03 -16.67
N LEU A 253 -3.78 -0.27 -16.19
CA LEU A 253 -4.87 0.25 -17.01
C LEU A 253 -4.44 1.46 -17.85
N THR A 254 -3.53 2.27 -17.33
CA THR A 254 -3.14 3.57 -17.90
C THR A 254 -1.78 3.55 -18.60
N LYS A 255 -1.05 2.42 -18.58
CA LYS A 255 0.30 2.33 -19.11
C LYS A 255 0.37 2.76 -20.58
N ALA A 256 1.29 3.68 -20.89
CA ALA A 256 1.52 4.21 -22.23
C ALA A 256 3.00 4.54 -22.48
N ASN A 257 3.39 4.64 -23.76
CA ASN A 257 4.77 4.96 -24.16
C ASN A 257 5.05 6.47 -24.20
N THR A 258 4.00 7.29 -24.29
CA THR A 258 4.11 8.75 -24.30
C THR A 258 3.20 9.37 -23.27
N PHE A 259 3.52 10.57 -22.82
CA PHE A 259 2.70 11.29 -21.84
C PHE A 259 1.35 11.71 -22.43
N LEU A 260 1.30 12.01 -23.73
CA LEU A 260 0.04 12.36 -24.40
C LEU A 260 -0.91 11.16 -24.41
N ASP A 261 -0.42 9.99 -24.84
CA ASP A 261 -1.21 8.76 -24.87
C ASP A 261 -1.70 8.36 -23.47
N LEU A 262 -0.85 8.54 -22.44
CA LEU A 262 -1.22 8.33 -21.04
C LEU A 262 -2.43 9.18 -20.65
N ILE A 263 -2.36 10.48 -20.91
CA ILE A 263 -3.39 11.44 -20.51
C ILE A 263 -4.68 11.20 -21.29
N GLU A 264 -4.60 11.00 -22.61
CA GLU A 264 -5.77 10.70 -23.44
C GLU A 264 -6.44 9.37 -23.03
N GLY A 265 -5.66 8.31 -22.82
CA GLY A 265 -6.15 7.02 -22.37
C GLY A 265 -6.81 7.08 -21.00
N PHE A 266 -6.19 7.79 -20.05
CA PHE A 266 -6.77 8.03 -18.73
C PHE A 266 -8.08 8.80 -18.81
N HIS A 267 -8.13 9.93 -19.53
CA HIS A 267 -9.36 10.74 -19.64
C HIS A 267 -10.52 9.95 -20.26
N GLN A 268 -10.27 9.11 -21.28
CA GLN A 268 -11.31 8.27 -21.88
C GLN A 268 -11.96 7.31 -20.88
N HIS A 269 -11.20 6.80 -19.91
CA HIS A 269 -11.75 5.99 -18.83
C HIS A 269 -12.41 6.87 -17.77
N TRP A 270 -11.71 7.90 -17.30
CA TRP A 270 -12.11 8.77 -16.20
C TRP A 270 -13.43 9.49 -16.46
N GLN A 271 -13.61 10.09 -17.64
CA GLN A 271 -14.82 10.85 -18.00
C GLN A 271 -16.07 9.98 -18.16
N ARG A 272 -15.95 8.65 -18.20
CA ARG A 272 -17.11 7.74 -18.21
C ARG A 272 -17.67 7.48 -16.83
N VAL A 273 -16.86 7.68 -15.78
CA VAL A 273 -17.19 7.32 -14.40
C VAL A 273 -17.23 8.53 -13.48
N ILE A 274 -16.48 9.58 -13.80
CA ILE A 274 -16.31 10.80 -13.00
C ILE A 274 -16.78 12.02 -13.80
N ASP A 275 -17.70 12.78 -13.23
CA ASP A 275 -18.05 14.12 -13.72
C ASP A 275 -17.09 15.15 -13.12
N GLU A 276 -16.17 15.63 -13.96
CA GLU A 276 -15.10 16.54 -13.55
C GLU A 276 -15.62 17.89 -13.02
N SER A 277 -16.87 18.28 -13.32
CA SER A 277 -17.46 19.53 -12.83
C SER A 277 -17.65 19.57 -11.31
N TYR A 278 -17.70 18.40 -10.67
CA TYR A 278 -17.81 18.26 -9.21
C TYR A 278 -16.45 18.15 -8.51
N LEU A 279 -15.34 18.11 -9.23
CA LEU A 279 -14.02 18.07 -8.61
C LEU A 279 -13.69 19.41 -7.90
N SER A 280 -12.87 19.30 -6.88
CA SER A 280 -12.29 20.44 -6.17
C SER A 280 -10.78 20.45 -6.34
N ASP A 281 -10.24 21.64 -6.60
CA ASP A 281 -8.80 21.82 -6.59
C ASP A 281 -8.27 21.95 -5.16
N PRO A 282 -7.06 21.42 -4.88
CA PRO A 282 -6.22 20.62 -5.79
C PRO A 282 -6.69 19.17 -5.91
N PHE A 283 -6.46 18.58 -7.09
CA PHE A 283 -6.60 17.15 -7.37
C PHE A 283 -5.22 16.54 -7.66
N PHE A 284 -4.98 15.31 -7.19
CA PHE A 284 -3.63 14.73 -7.10
C PHE A 284 -3.50 13.50 -7.97
N TYR A 285 -2.34 13.37 -8.63
CA TYR A 285 -2.00 12.27 -9.52
C TYR A 285 -0.65 11.69 -9.11
N ASP A 286 -0.59 10.38 -8.96
CA ASP A 286 0.67 9.63 -8.80
C ASP A 286 1.08 9.07 -10.16
N ILE A 287 2.07 9.72 -10.78
CA ILE A 287 2.51 9.42 -12.14
C ILE A 287 3.78 8.56 -12.08
N GLY A 288 3.66 7.33 -12.55
CA GLY A 288 4.75 6.39 -12.72
C GLY A 288 5.55 6.67 -13.99
N LYS A 289 6.88 6.53 -13.88
CA LYS A 289 7.78 6.36 -15.02
C LYS A 289 8.60 5.11 -14.79
N GLU A 290 8.39 4.12 -15.64
CA GLU A 290 9.11 2.85 -15.60
C GLU A 290 10.09 2.80 -16.75
N THR A 291 11.31 2.35 -16.45
CA THR A 291 12.33 2.07 -17.45
C THR A 291 12.60 0.57 -17.40
N CYS A 292 12.37 -0.10 -18.52
CA CYS A 292 12.51 -1.54 -18.66
C CYS A 292 13.43 -1.84 -19.83
N LEU A 293 14.15 -2.96 -19.77
CA LEU A 293 14.82 -3.46 -20.98
C LEU A 293 13.80 -4.24 -21.81
N PRO A 294 13.89 -4.19 -23.16
CA PRO A 294 13.00 -4.95 -24.03
C PRO A 294 13.06 -6.43 -23.65
N ALA A 295 11.90 -7.03 -23.39
CA ALA A 295 11.84 -8.44 -23.05
C ALA A 295 12.03 -9.28 -24.31
N THR A 296 13.16 -10.00 -24.40
CA THR A 296 13.38 -11.00 -25.45
C THR A 296 13.05 -12.38 -24.88
N PHE A 297 11.76 -12.68 -24.70
CA PHE A 297 11.31 -13.99 -24.24
C PHE A 297 11.53 -15.13 -25.27
N ASP A 298 11.97 -14.79 -26.48
CA ASP A 298 12.11 -15.73 -27.60
C ASP A 298 13.42 -16.56 -27.56
N HIS A 299 14.34 -16.28 -26.64
CA HIS A 299 15.61 -17.01 -26.54
C HIS A 299 15.80 -17.63 -25.14
N PRO A 300 15.95 -18.97 -25.05
CA PRO A 300 16.28 -19.67 -23.80
C PRO A 300 17.57 -19.20 -23.11
N GLU A 301 18.40 -18.41 -23.80
CA GLU A 301 19.66 -17.85 -23.31
C GLU A 301 19.56 -16.38 -22.87
N SER A 302 18.38 -15.74 -22.96
CA SER A 302 18.21 -14.35 -22.53
C SER A 302 18.36 -14.26 -21.00
N GLN A 303 19.40 -13.56 -20.53
CA GLN A 303 19.61 -13.37 -19.10
C GLN A 303 18.58 -12.37 -18.53
N PRO A 304 17.97 -12.65 -17.37
CA PRO A 304 17.11 -11.68 -16.72
C PRO A 304 17.94 -10.48 -16.24
N TYR A 305 17.41 -9.27 -16.44
CA TYR A 305 18.07 -8.03 -16.03
C TYR A 305 17.24 -7.29 -14.99
N THR A 306 17.92 -6.57 -14.11
CA THR A 306 17.30 -5.56 -13.25
C THR A 306 18.04 -4.23 -13.38
N LEU A 307 17.29 -3.14 -13.40
CA LEU A 307 17.86 -1.79 -13.43
C LEU A 307 17.91 -1.22 -12.02
N LEU A 308 19.09 -0.76 -11.62
CA LEU A 308 19.34 -0.16 -10.31
C LEU A 308 19.69 1.33 -10.46
N TRP A 309 19.17 2.14 -9.55
CA TRP A 309 19.53 3.55 -9.48
C TRP A 309 20.91 3.74 -8.87
N ARG A 310 21.80 4.44 -9.58
CA ARG A 310 23.07 4.91 -9.04
C ARG A 310 22.83 6.13 -8.15
N ARG A 311 23.50 6.17 -6.99
CA ARG A 311 23.42 7.27 -6.03
C ARG A 311 23.76 8.61 -6.67
N CYS A 312 24.79 8.67 -7.51
CA CYS A 312 25.17 9.91 -8.19
C CYS A 312 24.06 10.46 -9.11
N CYS A 313 23.26 9.61 -9.76
CA CYS A 313 22.13 10.03 -10.58
C CYS A 313 20.98 10.57 -9.73
N LEU A 314 20.72 9.93 -8.58
CA LEU A 314 19.71 10.37 -7.61
C LEU A 314 20.11 11.72 -6.99
N ASP A 315 21.37 11.88 -6.59
CA ASP A 315 21.89 13.13 -6.07
C ASP A 315 21.90 14.24 -7.12
N ALA A 316 22.21 13.92 -8.38
CA ALA A 316 22.12 14.86 -9.50
C ALA A 316 20.68 15.33 -9.73
N TYR A 317 19.69 14.43 -9.65
CA TYR A 317 18.28 14.82 -9.73
C TYR A 317 17.87 15.75 -8.58
N SER A 318 18.27 15.43 -7.34
CA SER A 318 18.00 16.28 -6.17
C SER A 318 18.60 17.69 -6.34
N GLN A 319 19.84 17.76 -6.82
CA GLN A 319 20.52 19.02 -7.13
C GLN A 319 19.82 19.80 -8.24
N TRP A 320 19.46 19.12 -9.34
CA TRP A 320 18.76 19.72 -10.47
C TRP A 320 17.40 20.29 -10.05
N ILE A 321 16.60 19.55 -9.28
CA ILE A 321 15.32 20.05 -8.75
C ILE A 321 15.52 21.30 -7.90
N HIS A 322 16.53 21.31 -7.04
CA HIS A 322 16.84 22.47 -6.21
C HIS A 322 17.33 23.66 -7.04
N SER A 323 18.10 23.43 -8.11
CA SER A 323 18.60 24.50 -8.99
C SER A 323 17.51 25.17 -9.82
N GLN A 324 16.32 24.56 -9.93
CA GLN A 324 15.15 25.22 -10.55
C GLN A 324 14.51 26.28 -9.64
N GLN A 325 15.11 26.62 -8.50
CA GLN A 325 14.55 27.51 -7.49
C GLN A 325 15.51 28.63 -7.10
N PRO A 326 15.00 29.71 -6.51
CA PRO A 326 15.83 30.69 -5.80
C PRO A 326 16.76 30.01 -4.79
N SER A 327 18.00 30.50 -4.70
CA SER A 327 19.07 29.89 -3.90
C SER A 327 18.80 29.84 -2.40
N ASP A 328 17.91 30.71 -1.90
CA ASP A 328 17.44 30.77 -0.52
C ASP A 328 16.30 29.78 -0.21
N THR A 329 15.77 29.10 -1.22
CA THR A 329 14.67 28.14 -1.06
C THR A 329 15.13 26.94 -0.22
N PRO A 330 14.41 26.56 0.84
CA PRO A 330 14.71 25.35 1.59
C PRO A 330 14.70 24.10 0.71
N ARG A 331 15.74 23.27 0.83
CA ARG A 331 15.82 22.00 0.10
C ARG A 331 14.68 21.05 0.48
N ALA A 332 14.25 20.24 -0.48
CA ALA A 332 13.35 19.12 -0.27
C ALA A 332 13.92 18.17 0.81
N HIS A 333 13.04 17.52 1.55
CA HIS A 333 13.43 16.47 2.48
C HIS A 333 13.83 15.22 1.67
N GLN A 334 15.12 14.94 1.62
CA GLN A 334 15.70 13.80 0.92
C GLN A 334 15.96 12.65 1.89
N GLN A 335 15.52 11.46 1.52
CA GLN A 335 15.89 10.23 2.23
C GLN A 335 16.39 9.19 1.22
N PHE A 336 17.60 8.69 1.45
CA PHE A 336 18.24 7.67 0.63
C PHE A 336 18.20 6.33 1.36
N TYR A 337 17.89 5.27 0.61
CA TYR A 337 17.78 3.91 1.10
C TYR A 337 18.82 3.05 0.37
N PRO A 338 19.98 2.75 0.97
CA PRO A 338 21.03 1.99 0.32
C PRO A 338 20.55 0.58 -0.02
N MET A 339 20.92 0.08 -1.20
CA MET A 339 20.74 -1.33 -1.52
C MET A 339 21.85 -2.13 -0.82
N SER A 340 21.48 -3.18 -0.08
CA SER A 340 22.46 -4.02 0.63
C SER A 340 23.51 -4.56 -0.34
N LEU A 341 24.75 -4.66 0.13
CA LEU A 341 25.92 -5.14 -0.64
C LEU A 341 26.36 -4.25 -1.81
N LEU A 342 25.68 -3.12 -2.05
CA LEU A 342 25.98 -2.20 -3.14
C LEU A 342 26.18 -0.78 -2.61
N GLN A 343 27.42 -0.32 -2.59
CA GLN A 343 27.80 0.99 -2.03
C GLN A 343 27.11 2.17 -2.74
N ASP A 344 27.04 2.14 -4.06
CA ASP A 344 26.65 3.28 -4.89
C ASP A 344 25.25 3.15 -5.50
N THR A 345 24.40 2.29 -4.94
CA THR A 345 23.00 2.18 -5.38
C THR A 345 22.02 2.18 -4.25
N GLY A 346 20.79 2.58 -4.57
CA GLY A 346 19.72 2.56 -3.61
C GLY A 346 18.45 3.13 -4.21
N SER A 347 17.48 3.33 -3.33
CA SER A 347 16.26 4.06 -3.62
C SER A 347 16.34 5.45 -3.00
N MET A 348 15.55 6.41 -3.47
CA MET A 348 15.48 7.74 -2.89
C MET A 348 14.05 8.26 -2.89
N THR A 349 13.69 8.95 -1.82
CA THR A 349 12.46 9.73 -1.72
C THR A 349 12.81 11.21 -1.52
N LEU A 350 12.05 12.09 -2.16
CA LEU A 350 12.18 13.53 -2.07
C LEU A 350 10.80 14.15 -1.80
N GLU A 351 10.63 14.79 -0.65
CA GLU A 351 9.40 15.52 -0.32
C GLU A 351 9.63 17.03 -0.38
N THR A 352 8.83 17.73 -1.20
CA THR A 352 8.96 19.18 -1.34
C THR A 352 8.43 19.90 -0.10
N ARG A 353 9.12 20.97 0.32
CA ARG A 353 8.68 21.76 1.48
C ARG A 353 7.43 22.54 1.14
N ARG A 354 6.53 22.70 2.11
CA ARG A 354 5.27 23.48 1.95
C ARG A 354 5.48 24.90 1.40
N THR A 355 6.60 25.52 1.76
CA THR A 355 6.94 26.89 1.35
C THR A 355 7.67 26.96 0.02
N SER A 356 8.13 25.83 -0.53
CA SER A 356 8.91 25.80 -1.77
C SER A 356 8.05 26.16 -2.99
N PRO A 357 8.58 26.91 -3.97
CA PRO A 357 7.86 27.15 -5.20
C PRO A 357 7.50 25.88 -5.99
N GLN A 358 8.25 24.77 -5.90
CA GLN A 358 7.80 23.49 -6.50
C GLN A 358 6.51 22.96 -5.89
N ARG A 359 6.35 23.05 -4.56
CA ARG A 359 5.10 22.65 -3.91
C ARG A 359 3.94 23.50 -4.42
N LYS A 360 4.15 24.82 -4.55
CA LYS A 360 3.15 25.74 -5.12
C LYS A 360 2.84 25.43 -6.59
N ALA A 361 3.82 24.91 -7.33
CA ALA A 361 3.67 24.48 -8.71
C ALA A 361 3.07 23.06 -8.85
N GLY A 362 2.74 22.37 -7.75
CA GLY A 362 2.06 21.08 -7.79
C GLY A 362 2.95 19.84 -7.64
N LEU A 363 4.27 19.98 -7.45
CA LEU A 363 5.15 18.83 -7.17
C LEU A 363 5.28 18.61 -5.67
N PHE A 364 4.71 17.51 -5.17
CA PHE A 364 4.65 17.20 -3.73
C PHE A 364 5.72 16.21 -3.30
N TYR A 365 5.92 15.16 -4.11
CA TYR A 365 6.75 14.03 -3.75
C TYR A 365 7.37 13.41 -5.01
N SER A 366 8.59 12.88 -4.89
CA SER A 366 9.22 12.04 -5.91
C SER A 366 9.81 10.81 -5.25
N GLN A 367 9.65 9.66 -5.89
CA GLN A 367 10.16 8.39 -5.41
C GLN A 367 10.91 7.65 -6.53
N PHE A 368 12.07 7.10 -6.20
CA PHE A 368 12.94 6.36 -7.09
C PHE A 368 13.27 5.03 -6.45
N TYR A 369 12.91 3.93 -7.10
CA TYR A 369 13.24 2.58 -6.66
C TYR A 369 13.36 1.65 -7.86
N ALA A 370 13.99 0.49 -7.64
CA ALA A 370 14.05 -0.59 -8.62
C ALA A 370 12.81 -1.50 -8.46
N SER A 371 12.30 -2.04 -9.57
CA SER A 371 11.07 -2.87 -9.57
C SER A 371 11.23 -4.26 -8.94
N VAL A 372 12.40 -4.57 -8.35
CA VAL A 372 12.69 -5.86 -7.67
C VAL A 372 11.68 -6.18 -6.56
N LYS A 373 11.01 -5.16 -6.00
CA LYS A 373 10.00 -5.35 -4.95
C LYS A 373 8.88 -6.30 -5.38
N GLU A 374 8.49 -6.29 -6.66
CA GLU A 374 7.31 -7.01 -7.16
C GLU A 374 7.44 -8.54 -7.04
N ILE A 375 8.67 -9.08 -7.02
CA ILE A 375 8.92 -10.51 -6.80
C ILE A 375 8.49 -10.93 -5.38
N PHE A 376 8.61 -10.02 -4.41
CA PHE A 376 8.46 -10.33 -2.98
C PHE A 376 7.25 -9.69 -2.32
N THR A 377 6.66 -8.65 -2.91
CA THR A 377 5.49 -7.97 -2.35
C THR A 377 4.20 -8.55 -2.88
N ALA A 378 3.21 -8.76 -2.00
CA ALA A 378 1.87 -9.19 -2.41
C ALA A 378 0.82 -8.30 -1.73
N GLY A 379 0.16 -7.42 -2.49
CA GLY A 379 -0.86 -6.51 -1.96
C GLY A 379 -0.37 -5.70 -0.75
N ASN A 380 0.77 -5.04 -0.89
CA ASN A 380 1.49 -4.32 0.19
C ASN A 380 1.97 -5.20 1.37
N THR A 381 1.85 -6.52 1.29
CA THR A 381 2.43 -7.44 2.28
C THR A 381 3.87 -7.77 1.88
N TYR A 382 4.81 -7.15 2.60
CA TYR A 382 6.24 -7.43 2.47
C TYR A 382 6.64 -8.70 3.24
N PRO A 383 7.68 -9.43 2.82
CA PRO A 383 8.14 -10.59 3.55
C PRO A 383 8.57 -10.25 4.98
N PHE A 384 8.21 -11.11 5.93
CA PHE A 384 8.70 -11.11 7.32
C PHE A 384 8.43 -9.82 8.12
N THR A 385 7.45 -9.00 7.72
CA THR A 385 7.09 -7.76 8.42
C THR A 385 6.17 -7.94 9.62
N ASN A 386 5.72 -9.16 9.91
CA ASN A 386 4.97 -9.45 11.13
C ASN A 386 5.91 -9.35 12.33
N SER A 387 5.85 -8.24 13.06
CA SER A 387 6.70 -7.96 14.23
C SER A 387 6.58 -9.04 15.32
N GLY A 388 5.45 -9.73 15.41
CA GLY A 388 5.27 -10.87 16.31
C GLY A 388 6.23 -12.02 16.02
N MET A 389 6.77 -12.14 14.79
CA MET A 389 7.74 -13.18 14.43
C MET A 389 9.02 -13.11 15.27
N GLU A 390 9.42 -11.93 15.77
CA GLU A 390 10.58 -11.80 16.66
C GLU A 390 10.43 -12.65 17.93
N THR A 391 9.21 -12.86 18.40
CA THR A 391 8.95 -13.72 19.55
C THR A 391 9.29 -15.18 19.31
N LEU A 392 9.38 -15.63 18.05
CA LEU A 392 9.81 -16.99 17.72
C LEU A 392 11.29 -17.23 18.06
N ALA A 393 12.11 -16.18 18.08
CA ALA A 393 13.53 -16.26 18.48
C ALA A 393 13.71 -16.40 19.99
N LEU A 394 12.68 -16.13 20.79
CA LEU A 394 12.74 -16.25 22.24
C LEU A 394 12.72 -17.71 22.70
N ASP A 395 13.49 -17.98 23.76
CA ASP A 395 13.50 -19.29 24.41
C ASP A 395 12.06 -19.72 24.79
N PRO A 396 11.64 -20.97 24.50
CA PRO A 396 10.30 -21.45 24.82
C PRO A 396 9.92 -21.30 26.30
N LYS A 397 10.88 -21.44 27.23
CA LYS A 397 10.63 -21.25 28.67
C LYS A 397 10.42 -19.77 28.97
N LEU A 398 11.20 -18.86 28.37
CA LEU A 398 11.00 -17.42 28.53
C LEU A 398 9.61 -16.99 28.04
N ARG A 399 9.18 -17.49 26.88
CA ARG A 399 7.82 -17.27 26.35
C ARG A 399 6.74 -17.77 27.30
N LYS A 400 6.91 -18.98 27.85
CA LYS A 400 5.97 -19.57 28.80
C LYS A 400 5.89 -18.76 30.10
N THR A 401 7.03 -18.30 30.61
CA THR A 401 7.10 -17.42 31.78
C THR A 401 6.39 -16.09 31.50
N TRP A 402 6.61 -15.46 30.36
CA TRP A 402 5.93 -14.21 29.98
C TRP A 402 4.42 -14.39 29.79
N GLN A 403 3.97 -15.53 29.25
CA GLN A 403 2.55 -15.89 29.20
C GLN A 403 1.94 -16.02 30.60
N THR A 404 2.70 -16.57 31.55
CA THR A 404 2.23 -16.85 32.92
C THR A 404 2.23 -15.61 33.80
N VAL A 405 3.25 -14.74 33.69
CA VAL A 405 3.44 -13.55 34.53
C VAL A 405 2.73 -12.32 33.98
N GLY A 406 2.70 -12.15 32.65
CA GLY A 406 2.18 -10.96 31.98
C GLY A 406 0.70 -11.01 31.59
N GLY A 407 -0.05 -12.07 31.94
CA GLY A 407 -1.43 -12.23 31.48
C GLY A 407 -1.54 -12.49 29.97
N GLY A 408 -0.63 -13.30 29.43
CA GLY A 408 -0.59 -13.73 28.03
C GLY A 408 0.31 -12.87 27.14
N LEU A 409 1.32 -13.48 26.53
CA LEU A 409 1.86 -12.95 25.27
C LEU A 409 0.71 -12.94 24.26
N SER A 410 0.40 -11.79 23.65
CA SER A 410 -0.74 -11.65 22.72
C SER A 410 -0.60 -12.50 21.44
N HIS A 411 0.57 -13.10 21.21
CA HIS A 411 0.88 -13.82 19.97
C HIS A 411 0.88 -15.34 20.15
N ASN A 412 0.15 -16.02 19.27
CA ASN A 412 0.10 -17.48 19.20
C ASN A 412 1.34 -18.01 18.43
N PRO A 413 2.26 -18.75 19.07
CA PRO A 413 3.49 -19.21 18.43
C PRO A 413 3.25 -20.19 17.27
N ILE A 414 2.16 -20.97 17.31
CA ILE A 414 1.80 -21.88 16.21
C ILE A 414 1.37 -21.06 14.99
N ALA A 415 0.56 -20.01 15.21
CA ALA A 415 0.12 -19.13 14.13
C ALA A 415 1.30 -18.35 13.53
N LEU A 416 2.21 -17.84 14.36
CA LEU A 416 3.42 -17.14 13.91
C LEU A 416 4.35 -18.06 13.12
N ASN A 417 4.55 -19.31 13.56
CA ASN A 417 5.33 -20.30 12.82
C ASN A 417 4.72 -20.56 11.44
N ARG A 418 3.40 -20.77 11.37
CA ARG A 418 2.70 -20.92 10.07
C ARG A 418 2.86 -19.70 9.17
N ALA A 419 2.73 -18.49 9.72
CA ALA A 419 2.92 -17.24 8.96
C ALA A 419 4.37 -17.10 8.42
N TYR A 420 5.37 -17.46 9.24
CA TYR A 420 6.78 -17.46 8.83
C TYR A 420 7.02 -18.47 7.69
N LEU A 421 6.55 -19.71 7.82
CA LEU A 421 6.71 -20.73 6.79
C LEU A 421 5.97 -20.39 5.49
N ALA A 422 4.75 -19.85 5.58
CA ALA A 422 4.01 -19.38 4.41
C ALA A 422 4.76 -18.25 3.68
N THR A 423 5.40 -17.35 4.44
CA THR A 423 6.22 -16.27 3.87
C THR A 423 7.44 -16.83 3.14
N LYS A 424 8.15 -17.78 3.75
CA LYS A 424 9.28 -18.48 3.11
C LYS A 424 8.88 -19.16 1.82
N GLN A 425 7.81 -19.95 1.85
CA GLN A 425 7.33 -20.68 0.68
C GLN A 425 6.96 -19.74 -0.47
N ARG A 426 6.31 -18.61 -0.18
CA ARG A 426 5.97 -17.60 -1.18
C ARG A 426 7.22 -17.00 -1.82
N CYS A 427 8.21 -16.62 -1.02
CA CYS A 427 9.47 -16.06 -1.52
C CYS A 427 10.27 -17.10 -2.33
N TYR A 428 10.32 -18.35 -1.86
CA TYR A 428 10.97 -19.45 -2.57
C TYR A 428 10.33 -19.70 -3.93
N ALA A 429 9.00 -19.82 -3.98
CA ALA A 429 8.26 -20.02 -5.23
C ALA A 429 8.45 -18.85 -6.21
N ALA A 430 8.44 -17.62 -5.72
CA ALA A 430 8.68 -16.43 -6.56
C ALA A 430 10.08 -16.42 -7.16
N LEU A 431 11.11 -16.76 -6.37
CA LEU A 431 12.48 -16.88 -6.86
C LEU A 431 12.64 -18.01 -7.88
N GLN A 432 12.11 -19.21 -7.59
CA GLN A 432 12.17 -20.35 -8.50
C GLN A 432 11.44 -20.09 -9.82
N GLY A 433 10.32 -19.37 -9.78
CA GLY A 433 9.58 -19.00 -11.00
C GLY A 433 10.15 -17.81 -11.76
N SER A 434 11.11 -17.07 -11.19
CA SER A 434 11.77 -15.93 -11.84
C SER A 434 13.15 -16.27 -12.41
N MET A 435 13.68 -17.45 -12.08
CA MET A 435 14.87 -18.06 -12.67
C MET A 435 14.46 -18.90 -13.88
#